data_AF-A0AAU2G1T6-F1
#
_entry.id   AF-A0AAU2G1T6-F1
#
_cell.length_a   1.000
_cell.length_b   1.000
_cell.length_c   1.000
_cell.angle_alpha   90.00
_cell.angle_beta   90.00
_cell.angle_gamma   90.00
#
_symmetry.space_group_name_H-M   'P 1'
#
loop_
_entity.id
_entity.type
_entity.pdbx_description
1 polymer ?
#
loop_
_entity_poly.entity_id
_entity_poly.type
_entity_poly.pdbx_seq_one_letter_code
_entity_poly.pdbx_strand_id
1 'polypeptide(L)'
;MKHHVTVGVDGSRESRAAARWGAQEAALRDVPLRLVHAVDWLISPAVPGLGSEEADRWADEALTDALEDVRRRHPGLEVSTRSLSGRPAAAVAAEAADAGLLVLGSRGVGGLVGFLIGSVSLSTLVATETPVALVRVSDAPEEAEPIRYGEIVLGIDIHEAADKVLTFAFEEADRRGCVLRAVHGWKMPSMYQYAPFFDPENEREVGRSVTVMLDDMLMPWRHKFPSVSVAPEAFEGPAGEQLVRAAARADLVVVGRHLRRSPLGVHLGSVAHAVLHHAVAPVAVIAHD
;
A
#
# COMPACT_ATOMS: atom_id res chain seq x y z
N MET A 1 -16.98 13.64 2.30
CA MET A 1 -15.58 13.51 2.76
C MET A 1 -15.37 12.06 3.14
N LYS A 2 -14.17 11.52 3.05
CA LYS A 2 -13.92 10.14 3.50
C LYS A 2 -13.63 10.18 5.00
N HIS A 3 -14.33 9.38 5.79
CA HIS A 3 -14.52 9.65 7.22
C HIS A 3 -13.82 8.70 8.18
N HIS A 4 -13.13 7.67 7.68
CA HIS A 4 -12.52 6.65 8.52
C HIS A 4 -11.41 5.88 7.78
N VAL A 5 -10.59 5.16 8.54
CA VAL A 5 -9.72 4.10 8.02
C VAL A 5 -10.44 2.76 8.22
N THR A 6 -10.49 1.94 7.17
CA THR A 6 -11.05 0.58 7.24
C THR A 6 -9.91 -0.43 7.27
N VAL A 7 -9.99 -1.43 8.14
CA VAL A 7 -9.02 -2.53 8.20
C VAL A 7 -9.72 -3.86 8.06
N GLY A 8 -9.29 -4.68 7.09
CA GLY A 8 -9.71 -6.08 7.00
C GLY A 8 -8.96 -6.96 8.01
N VAL A 9 -9.69 -7.67 8.87
CA VAL A 9 -9.16 -8.61 9.85
C VAL A 9 -9.65 -10.03 9.58
N ASP A 10 -8.79 -11.02 9.77
CA ASP A 10 -9.10 -12.45 9.57
C ASP A 10 -8.52 -13.38 10.65
N GLY A 11 -7.90 -12.80 11.69
CA GLY A 11 -7.24 -13.54 12.77
C GLY A 11 -5.79 -13.94 12.49
N SER A 12 -5.29 -13.76 11.26
CA SER A 12 -3.87 -13.98 10.93
C SER A 12 -2.92 -12.97 11.61
N ARG A 13 -1.63 -13.31 11.66
CA ARG A 13 -0.60 -12.39 12.19
C ARG A 13 -0.52 -11.11 11.36
N GLU A 14 -0.62 -11.24 10.04
CA GLU A 14 -0.61 -10.15 9.07
C GLU A 14 -1.81 -9.23 9.25
N SER A 15 -3.01 -9.76 9.48
CA SER A 15 -4.17 -8.91 9.69
C SER A 15 -4.17 -8.20 11.05
N ARG A 16 -3.59 -8.82 12.09
CA ARG A 16 -3.30 -8.13 13.36
C ARG A 16 -2.27 -7.01 13.19
N ALA A 17 -1.22 -7.24 12.40
CA ALA A 17 -0.25 -6.19 12.05
C ALA A 17 -0.92 -5.05 11.26
N ALA A 18 -1.81 -5.38 10.32
CA ALA A 18 -2.62 -4.42 9.58
C ALA A 18 -3.56 -3.61 10.51
N ALA A 19 -4.15 -4.23 11.54
CA ALA A 19 -4.96 -3.52 12.53
C ALA A 19 -4.14 -2.52 13.34
N ARG A 20 -2.93 -2.89 13.77
CA ARG A 20 -2.02 -1.97 14.49
C ARG A 20 -1.56 -0.82 13.61
N TRP A 21 -1.10 -1.11 12.40
CA TRP A 21 -0.69 -0.07 11.46
C TRP A 21 -1.88 0.82 11.06
N GLY A 22 -3.04 0.25 10.78
CA GLY A 22 -4.28 0.98 10.49
C GLY A 22 -4.74 1.88 11.64
N ALA A 23 -4.52 1.49 12.89
CA ALA A 23 -4.80 2.34 14.05
C ALA A 23 -3.86 3.54 14.14
N GLN A 24 -2.56 3.35 13.87
CA GLN A 24 -1.60 4.45 13.77
C GLN A 24 -2.01 5.42 12.65
N GLU A 25 -2.39 4.89 11.51
CA GLU A 25 -2.89 5.64 10.36
C GLU A 25 -4.17 6.42 10.62
N ALA A 26 -5.10 5.85 11.40
CA ALA A 26 -6.32 6.52 11.81
C ALA A 26 -6.02 7.66 12.79
N ALA A 27 -5.12 7.43 13.74
CA ALA A 27 -4.67 8.44 14.69
C ALA A 27 -3.92 9.60 13.99
N LEU A 28 -3.04 9.31 13.03
CA LEU A 28 -2.35 10.33 12.23
C LEU A 28 -3.30 11.21 11.41
N ARG A 29 -4.44 10.66 11.00
CA ARG A 29 -5.46 11.36 10.20
C ARG A 29 -6.54 12.02 11.05
N ASP A 30 -6.55 11.78 12.36
CA ASP A 30 -7.62 12.18 13.28
C ASP A 30 -9.01 11.74 12.80
N VAL A 31 -9.12 10.46 12.44
CA VAL A 31 -10.37 9.83 11.98
C VAL A 31 -10.63 8.50 12.71
N PRO A 32 -11.89 8.05 12.83
CA PRO A 32 -12.20 6.75 13.41
C PRO A 32 -11.60 5.58 12.61
N LEU A 33 -11.40 4.47 13.32
CA LEU A 33 -11.01 3.18 12.76
C LEU A 33 -12.22 2.24 12.68
N ARG A 34 -12.39 1.56 11.55
CA ARG A 34 -13.37 0.49 11.39
C ARG A 34 -12.67 -0.83 11.08
N LEU A 35 -12.75 -1.78 12.00
CA LEU A 35 -12.28 -3.15 11.81
C LEU A 35 -13.39 -3.97 11.16
N VAL A 36 -13.08 -4.68 10.08
CA VAL A 36 -14.07 -5.44 9.32
C VAL A 36 -13.60 -6.86 9.07
N HIS A 37 -14.52 -7.81 9.19
CA HIS A 37 -14.31 -9.21 8.82
C HIS A 37 -15.41 -9.63 7.86
N ALA A 38 -15.06 -10.33 6.78
CA ALA A 38 -16.03 -10.75 5.78
C ALA A 38 -16.19 -12.26 5.77
N VAL A 39 -17.42 -12.73 6.00
CA VAL A 39 -17.81 -14.13 6.01
C VAL A 39 -18.59 -14.46 4.73
N ASP A 40 -18.12 -15.46 3.98
CA ASP A 40 -18.84 -15.97 2.81
C ASP A 40 -19.76 -17.14 3.22
N TRP A 41 -21.01 -16.82 3.51
CA TRP A 41 -22.04 -17.81 3.86
C TRP A 41 -22.39 -18.76 2.71
N LEU A 42 -22.15 -18.38 1.45
CA LEU A 42 -22.49 -19.22 0.29
C LEU A 42 -21.37 -20.20 -0.10
N ILE A 43 -20.12 -19.93 0.32
CA ILE A 43 -18.94 -20.73 -0.04
C ILE A 43 -18.14 -21.16 1.20
N SER A 44 -18.79 -21.31 2.36
CA SER A 44 -18.21 -22.06 3.47
C SER A 44 -18.68 -23.53 3.52
N PRO A 45 -18.31 -24.40 2.54
CA PRO A 45 -18.27 -25.84 2.74
C PRO A 45 -16.83 -26.36 2.94
N ALA A 46 -15.87 -25.51 3.30
CA ALA A 46 -14.43 -25.84 3.23
C ALA A 46 -13.79 -26.36 4.53
N VAL A 47 -14.57 -26.65 5.57
CA VAL A 47 -14.18 -27.58 6.64
C VAL A 47 -15.38 -28.51 6.89
N PRO A 48 -15.31 -29.80 6.53
CA PRO A 48 -16.36 -30.75 6.88
C PRO A 48 -16.55 -30.75 8.41
N GLY A 49 -17.68 -30.20 8.88
CA GLY A 49 -18.03 -30.16 10.29
C GLY A 49 -18.16 -28.77 10.93
N LEU A 50 -17.76 -27.68 10.25
CA LEU A 50 -17.96 -26.34 10.80
C LEU A 50 -19.32 -25.74 10.41
N GLY A 51 -20.24 -25.59 11.37
CA GLY A 51 -21.54 -24.96 11.17
C GLY A 51 -21.42 -23.45 10.94
N SER A 52 -22.50 -22.78 10.48
CA SER A 52 -22.53 -21.31 10.38
C SER A 52 -22.13 -20.62 11.69
N GLU A 53 -22.47 -21.24 12.83
CA GLU A 53 -22.15 -20.78 14.18
C GLU A 53 -20.64 -20.74 14.48
N GLU A 54 -19.83 -21.61 13.87
CA GLU A 54 -18.38 -21.62 14.08
C GLU A 54 -17.66 -20.60 13.20
N ALA A 55 -18.19 -20.32 12.01
CA ALA A 55 -17.72 -19.22 11.17
C ALA A 55 -18.05 -17.87 11.81
N ASP A 56 -19.24 -17.70 12.38
CA ASP A 56 -19.62 -16.53 13.17
C ASP A 56 -18.70 -16.37 14.38
N ARG A 57 -18.47 -17.45 15.14
CA ARG A 57 -17.59 -17.41 16.31
C ARG A 57 -16.17 -17.00 15.96
N TRP A 58 -15.60 -17.56 14.88
CA TRP A 58 -14.29 -17.12 14.40
C TRP A 58 -14.31 -15.63 14.05
N ALA A 59 -15.28 -15.18 13.24
CA ALA A 59 -15.40 -13.78 12.86
C ALA A 59 -15.42 -12.85 14.09
N ASP A 60 -16.21 -13.21 15.09
CA ASP A 60 -16.31 -12.49 16.36
C ASP A 60 -15.00 -12.52 17.16
N GLU A 61 -14.32 -13.66 17.24
CA GLU A 61 -13.01 -13.79 17.89
C GLU A 61 -11.95 -12.92 17.19
N ALA A 62 -11.87 -12.98 15.87
CA ALA A 62 -10.91 -12.20 15.09
C ALA A 62 -11.14 -10.68 15.24
N LEU A 63 -12.40 -10.24 15.25
CA LEU A 63 -12.76 -8.84 15.47
C LEU A 63 -12.49 -8.40 16.92
N THR A 64 -12.84 -9.25 17.89
CA THR A 64 -12.65 -8.96 19.33
C THR A 64 -11.18 -8.84 19.67
N ASP A 65 -10.37 -9.82 19.25
CA ASP A 65 -8.91 -9.80 19.46
C ASP A 65 -8.28 -8.52 18.90
N ALA A 66 -8.62 -8.16 17.65
CA ALA A 66 -8.09 -6.97 17.00
C ALA A 66 -8.55 -5.68 17.70
N LEU A 67 -9.81 -5.63 18.12
CA LEU A 67 -10.38 -4.49 18.83
C LEU A 67 -9.69 -4.25 20.18
N GLU A 68 -9.49 -5.31 20.97
CA GLU A 68 -8.78 -5.25 22.25
C GLU A 68 -7.31 -4.85 22.06
N ASP A 69 -6.65 -5.39 21.03
CA ASP A 69 -5.26 -5.06 20.69
C ASP A 69 -5.08 -3.58 20.35
N VAL A 70 -6.00 -3.03 19.55
CA VAL A 70 -5.99 -1.62 19.14
C VAL A 70 -6.34 -0.71 20.31
N ARG A 71 -7.43 -0.98 21.05
CA ARG A 71 -7.86 -0.12 22.18
C ARG A 71 -6.80 -0.01 23.26
N ARG A 72 -6.07 -1.10 23.51
CA ARG A 72 -4.96 -1.11 24.47
C ARG A 72 -3.82 -0.18 24.05
N ARG A 73 -3.53 -0.07 22.75
CA ARG A 73 -2.42 0.75 22.20
C ARG A 73 -2.85 2.19 21.90
N HIS A 74 -4.11 2.40 21.55
CA HIS A 74 -4.68 3.68 21.15
C HIS A 74 -5.97 3.97 21.94
N PRO A 75 -5.86 4.26 23.25
CA PRO A 75 -7.04 4.41 24.12
C PRO A 75 -7.93 5.60 23.77
N GLY A 76 -7.41 6.61 23.05
CA GLY A 76 -8.16 7.78 22.58
C GLY A 76 -8.77 7.62 21.17
N LEU A 77 -8.52 6.52 20.47
CA LEU A 77 -9.02 6.31 19.11
C LEU A 77 -10.43 5.75 19.13
N GLU A 78 -11.34 6.35 18.38
CA GLU A 78 -12.66 5.77 18.14
C GLU A 78 -12.53 4.54 17.24
N VAL A 79 -12.89 3.36 17.77
CA VAL A 79 -12.81 2.08 17.05
C VAL A 79 -14.16 1.38 17.03
N SER A 80 -14.61 1.03 15.82
CA SER A 80 -15.82 0.24 15.56
C SER A 80 -15.47 -1.08 14.86
N THR A 81 -16.33 -2.09 15.03
CA THR A 81 -16.21 -3.39 14.35
C THR A 81 -17.42 -3.63 13.45
N ARG A 82 -17.25 -4.35 12.35
CA ARG A 82 -18.34 -4.78 11.48
C ARG A 82 -18.08 -6.15 10.86
N SER A 83 -19.00 -7.08 11.10
CA SER A 83 -19.07 -8.33 10.32
C SER A 83 -19.80 -8.07 9.01
N LEU A 84 -19.21 -8.51 7.90
CA LEU A 84 -19.69 -8.33 6.54
C LEU A 84 -20.10 -9.68 5.96
N SER A 85 -21.21 -9.71 5.23
CA SER A 85 -21.68 -10.92 4.55
C SER A 85 -21.34 -10.86 3.06
N GLY A 86 -20.78 -11.95 2.54
CA GLY A 86 -20.52 -12.16 1.12
C GLY A 86 -19.06 -12.48 0.80
N ARG A 87 -18.72 -12.49 -0.49
CA ARG A 87 -17.35 -12.78 -0.95
C ARG A 87 -16.37 -11.77 -0.35
N PRO A 88 -15.32 -12.18 0.37
CA PRO A 88 -14.51 -11.28 1.19
C PRO A 88 -13.98 -10.07 0.43
N ALA A 89 -13.39 -10.28 -0.74
CA ALA A 89 -12.82 -9.18 -1.52
C ALA A 89 -13.86 -8.16 -1.99
N ALA A 90 -15.05 -8.61 -2.40
CA ALA A 90 -16.11 -7.73 -2.86
C ALA A 90 -16.78 -6.99 -1.69
N ALA A 91 -17.02 -7.70 -0.58
CA ALA A 91 -17.62 -7.12 0.62
C ALA A 91 -16.72 -6.05 1.24
N VAL A 92 -15.42 -6.34 1.37
CA VAL A 92 -14.44 -5.38 1.90
C VAL A 92 -14.23 -4.19 0.95
N ALA A 93 -14.16 -4.42 -0.37
CA ALA A 93 -14.06 -3.33 -1.35
C ALA A 93 -15.27 -2.39 -1.31
N ALA A 94 -16.48 -2.95 -1.18
CA ALA A 94 -17.72 -2.18 -1.06
C ALA A 94 -17.75 -1.36 0.24
N GLU A 95 -17.37 -1.97 1.36
CA GLU A 95 -17.28 -1.27 2.66
C GLU A 95 -16.24 -0.14 2.63
N ALA A 96 -15.14 -0.32 1.91
CA ALA A 96 -14.07 0.66 1.78
C ALA A 96 -14.41 1.83 0.84
N ALA A 97 -15.55 1.84 0.15
CA ALA A 97 -15.89 2.91 -0.81
C ALA A 97 -15.94 4.30 -0.13
N ASP A 98 -16.43 4.35 1.11
CA ASP A 98 -16.52 5.58 1.91
C ASP A 98 -15.30 5.83 2.81
N ALA A 99 -14.31 4.94 2.77
CA ALA A 99 -13.10 5.02 3.58
C ALA A 99 -12.02 5.90 2.93
N GLY A 100 -11.22 6.56 3.78
CA GLY A 100 -10.05 7.36 3.39
C GLY A 100 -8.90 6.48 2.93
N LEU A 101 -8.77 5.33 3.59
CA LEU A 101 -7.76 4.32 3.37
C LEU A 101 -8.34 2.96 3.75
N LEU A 102 -8.08 1.95 2.93
CA LEU A 102 -8.29 0.55 3.26
C LEU A 102 -6.93 -0.08 3.62
N VAL A 103 -6.86 -0.77 4.74
CA VAL A 103 -5.66 -1.47 5.18
C VAL A 103 -5.94 -2.97 5.22
N LEU A 104 -5.05 -3.75 4.63
CA LEU A 104 -5.16 -5.21 4.63
C LEU A 104 -3.82 -5.82 5.01
N GLY A 105 -3.88 -7.00 5.64
CA GLY A 105 -2.71 -7.87 5.71
C GLY A 105 -2.27 -8.27 4.30
N SER A 106 -0.96 -8.35 4.08
CA SER A 106 -0.42 -8.86 2.81
C SER A 106 -0.78 -10.32 2.57
N ARG A 107 -1.07 -11.06 3.64
CA ARG A 107 -1.50 -12.46 3.64
C ARG A 107 -2.64 -12.66 4.64
N GLY A 108 -3.31 -13.79 4.53
CA GLY A 108 -4.35 -14.22 5.45
C GLY A 108 -4.08 -15.60 6.04
N VAL A 109 -5.11 -16.18 6.65
CA VAL A 109 -5.05 -17.51 7.27
C VAL A 109 -4.72 -18.58 6.22
N GLY A 110 -3.65 -19.36 6.45
CA GLY A 110 -3.24 -20.47 5.57
C GLY A 110 -2.31 -20.13 4.39
N GLY A 111 -1.70 -18.94 4.37
CA GLY A 111 -0.75 -18.54 3.32
C GLY A 111 0.49 -19.47 3.20
N LEU A 112 0.92 -19.75 1.97
CA LEU A 112 2.17 -20.47 1.69
C LEU A 112 3.39 -19.67 2.17
N VAL A 113 4.47 -20.36 2.56
CA VAL A 113 5.73 -19.75 2.99
C VAL A 113 6.34 -18.93 1.85
N GLY A 114 6.49 -17.62 2.04
CA GLY A 114 7.17 -16.74 1.08
C GLY A 114 6.58 -15.33 0.92
N PHE A 115 6.95 -14.68 -0.17
CA PHE A 115 6.69 -13.28 -0.50
C PHE A 115 5.40 -13.05 -1.32
N LEU A 116 4.45 -13.99 -1.26
CA LEU A 116 3.22 -13.94 -2.06
C LEU A 116 2.11 -13.15 -1.36
N ILE A 117 1.38 -12.34 -2.13
CA ILE A 117 0.20 -11.60 -1.66
C ILE A 117 -0.99 -12.56 -1.60
N GLY A 118 -1.81 -12.45 -0.55
CA GLY A 118 -3.06 -13.21 -0.42
C GLY A 118 -4.06 -12.90 -1.53
N SER A 119 -4.82 -13.92 -1.93
CA SER A 119 -5.84 -13.81 -2.99
C SER A 119 -6.92 -12.77 -2.70
N VAL A 120 -7.36 -12.66 -1.44
CA VAL A 120 -8.34 -11.66 -0.99
C VAL A 120 -7.76 -10.25 -1.13
N SER A 121 -6.55 -10.00 -0.65
CA SER A 121 -5.90 -8.68 -0.72
C SER A 121 -5.70 -8.23 -2.17
N LEU A 122 -5.23 -9.13 -3.04
CA LEU A 122 -5.07 -8.83 -4.47
C LEU A 122 -6.41 -8.59 -5.18
N SER A 123 -7.43 -9.41 -4.89
CA SER A 123 -8.75 -9.23 -5.49
C SER A 123 -9.44 -7.94 -5.01
N THR A 124 -9.22 -7.58 -3.74
CA THR A 124 -9.76 -6.33 -3.15
C THR A 124 -9.10 -5.11 -3.77
N LEU A 125 -7.77 -5.14 -3.94
CA LEU A 125 -7.00 -4.10 -4.63
C LEU A 125 -7.58 -3.77 -6.00
N VAL A 126 -7.98 -4.80 -6.75
CA VAL A 126 -8.60 -4.67 -8.07
C VAL A 126 -10.03 -4.14 -8.01
N ALA A 127 -10.78 -4.51 -6.97
CA ALA A 127 -12.20 -4.22 -6.83
C ALA A 127 -12.52 -2.83 -6.25
N THR A 128 -11.53 -2.08 -5.75
CA THR A 128 -11.74 -0.76 -5.14
C THR A 128 -10.87 0.33 -5.76
N GLU A 129 -11.41 1.56 -5.77
CA GLU A 129 -10.65 2.78 -6.09
C GLU A 129 -10.13 3.49 -4.83
N THR A 130 -10.55 3.06 -3.64
CA THR A 130 -10.02 3.58 -2.38
C THR A 130 -8.53 3.20 -2.26
N PRO A 131 -7.65 4.13 -1.82
CA PRO A 131 -6.27 3.81 -1.49
C PRO A 131 -6.18 2.56 -0.63
N VAL A 132 -5.33 1.61 -1.01
CA VAL A 132 -5.15 0.36 -0.26
C VAL A 132 -3.72 0.24 0.23
N ALA A 133 -3.52 0.13 1.54
CA ALA A 133 -2.25 -0.23 2.14
C ALA A 133 -2.19 -1.72 2.44
N LEU A 134 -1.15 -2.39 1.94
CA LEU A 134 -0.83 -3.78 2.27
C LEU A 134 0.29 -3.81 3.31
N VAL A 135 -0.01 -4.42 4.46
CA VAL A 135 0.89 -4.47 5.63
C VAL A 135 1.41 -5.88 5.82
N ARG A 136 2.71 -5.99 6.06
CA ARG A 136 3.40 -7.24 6.38
C ARG A 136 3.68 -7.32 7.87
N VAL A 137 3.82 -8.55 8.37
CA VAL A 137 4.39 -8.74 9.71
C VAL A 137 5.85 -8.33 9.67
N SER A 138 6.23 -7.38 10.51
CA SER A 138 7.63 -7.11 10.82
C SER A 138 8.11 -8.12 11.87
N ASP A 139 9.31 -8.67 11.66
CA ASP A 139 9.99 -9.50 12.65
C ASP A 139 10.74 -8.66 13.70
N ALA A 140 10.71 -7.33 13.58
CA ALA A 140 11.31 -6.44 14.56
C ALA A 140 10.56 -6.52 15.92
N PRO A 141 11.28 -6.51 17.05
CA PRO A 141 10.65 -6.49 18.36
C PRO A 141 9.75 -5.25 18.51
N GLU A 142 8.53 -5.45 19.01
CA GLU A 142 7.59 -4.38 19.34
C GLU A 142 8.09 -3.62 20.58
N GLU A 143 9.07 -2.73 20.39
CA GLU A 143 9.53 -1.84 21.46
C GLU A 143 8.70 -0.55 21.48
N ALA A 144 8.40 -0.09 22.71
CA ALA A 144 7.56 1.07 23.01
C ALA A 144 8.26 2.41 22.78
N GLU A 145 9.18 2.49 21.82
CA GLU A 145 9.76 3.77 21.43
C GLU A 145 8.75 4.59 20.62
N PRO A 146 8.75 5.93 20.77
CA PRO A 146 7.92 6.79 19.94
C PRO A 146 8.26 6.56 18.46
N ILE A 147 7.24 6.30 17.65
CA ILE A 147 7.39 6.07 16.21
C ILE A 147 8.03 7.32 15.59
N ARG A 148 9.21 7.15 15.01
CA ARG A 148 9.89 8.19 14.23
C ARG A 148 9.83 7.80 12.77
N TYR A 149 9.12 8.60 11.98
CA TYR A 149 9.06 8.41 10.53
C TYR A 149 10.32 9.02 9.89
N GLY A 150 11.01 8.21 9.09
CA GLY A 150 12.20 8.59 8.34
C GLY A 150 11.86 9.00 6.90
N GLU A 151 11.27 8.11 6.10
CA GLU A 151 11.03 8.35 4.68
C GLU A 151 9.82 7.61 4.11
N ILE A 152 9.14 8.28 3.17
CA ILE A 152 8.18 7.67 2.25
C ILE A 152 8.85 7.55 0.88
N VAL A 153 8.72 6.38 0.27
CA VAL A 153 9.21 6.13 -1.10
C VAL A 153 8.03 6.19 -2.06
N LEU A 154 8.07 7.11 -3.02
CA LEU A 154 7.11 7.21 -4.11
C LEU A 154 7.71 6.64 -5.39
N GLY A 155 7.09 5.60 -5.95
CA GLY A 155 7.37 5.14 -7.30
C GLY A 155 6.58 5.97 -8.31
N ILE A 156 7.29 6.63 -9.22
CA ILE A 156 6.68 7.49 -10.24
C ILE A 156 7.23 7.23 -11.63
N ASP A 157 6.33 7.21 -12.61
CA ASP A 157 6.66 7.33 -14.02
C ASP A 157 6.44 8.79 -14.44
N ILE A 158 7.49 9.49 -14.87
CA ILE A 158 7.38 10.89 -15.29
C ILE A 158 6.50 11.07 -16.54
N HIS A 159 6.27 10.01 -17.31
CA HIS A 159 5.44 10.03 -18.51
C HIS A 159 3.97 9.69 -18.24
N GLU A 160 3.69 9.01 -17.12
CA GLU A 160 2.35 8.57 -16.73
C GLU A 160 1.99 9.04 -15.30
N ALA A 161 2.61 10.14 -14.87
CA ALA A 161 2.44 10.66 -13.51
C ALA A 161 0.97 11.00 -13.24
N ALA A 162 0.42 10.38 -12.20
CA ALA A 162 -0.98 10.56 -11.82
C ALA A 162 -1.10 11.43 -10.56
N ASP A 163 -1.88 12.51 -10.67
CA ASP A 163 -2.14 13.45 -9.57
C ASP A 163 -2.66 12.79 -8.29
N LYS A 164 -3.46 11.72 -8.42
CA LYS A 164 -3.97 10.95 -7.27
C LYS A 164 -2.83 10.30 -6.47
N VAL A 165 -1.84 9.74 -7.16
CA VAL A 165 -0.69 9.06 -6.53
C VAL A 165 0.21 10.09 -5.85
N LEU A 166 0.50 11.19 -6.54
CA LEU A 166 1.26 12.32 -6.01
C LEU A 166 0.56 12.95 -4.79
N THR A 167 -0.74 13.24 -4.90
CA THR A 167 -1.51 13.80 -3.78
C THR A 167 -1.41 12.91 -2.54
N PHE A 168 -1.64 11.61 -2.71
CA PHE A 168 -1.54 10.67 -1.59
C PHE A 168 -0.13 10.69 -0.98
N ALA A 169 0.92 10.53 -1.79
CA ALA A 169 2.29 10.49 -1.28
C ALA A 169 2.73 11.76 -0.55
N PHE A 170 2.37 12.93 -1.08
CA PHE A 170 2.69 14.21 -0.46
C PHE A 170 1.89 14.45 0.83
N GLU A 171 0.59 14.16 0.86
CA GLU A 171 -0.21 14.24 2.10
C GLU A 171 0.32 13.29 3.17
N GLU A 172 0.73 12.09 2.78
CA GLU A 172 1.29 11.10 3.69
C GLU A 172 2.65 11.53 4.27
N ALA A 173 3.49 12.19 3.47
CA ALA A 173 4.79 12.71 3.92
C ALA A 173 4.61 13.93 4.83
N ASP A 174 3.67 14.81 4.50
CA ASP A 174 3.33 15.98 5.32
C ASP A 174 2.78 15.58 6.69
N ARG A 175 1.82 14.64 6.74
CA ARG A 175 1.26 14.12 8.00
C ARG A 175 2.32 13.49 8.92
N ARG A 176 3.33 12.83 8.33
CA ARG A 176 4.42 12.17 9.08
C ARG A 176 5.60 13.08 9.37
N GLY A 177 5.65 14.27 8.76
CA GLY A 177 6.79 15.18 8.87
C GLY A 177 8.10 14.57 8.40
N CYS A 178 8.06 13.73 7.35
CA CYS A 178 9.21 12.96 6.88
C CYS A 178 9.61 13.30 5.44
N VAL A 179 10.72 12.71 4.98
CA VAL A 179 11.22 12.93 3.62
C VAL A 179 10.38 12.15 2.61
N LEU A 180 10.01 12.79 1.50
CA LEU A 180 9.42 12.12 0.36
C LEU A 180 10.51 11.84 -0.69
N ARG A 181 10.91 10.57 -0.81
CA ARG A 181 11.86 10.11 -1.83
C ARG A 181 11.09 9.68 -3.09
N ALA A 182 11.19 10.48 -4.15
CA ALA A 182 10.54 10.19 -5.42
C ALA A 182 11.50 9.43 -6.34
N VAL A 183 11.19 8.18 -6.64
CA VAL A 183 12.04 7.26 -7.40
C VAL A 183 11.44 7.02 -8.77
N HIS A 184 12.23 7.31 -9.81
CA HIS A 184 11.88 7.06 -11.21
C HIS A 184 12.93 6.15 -11.86
N GLY A 185 12.48 5.08 -12.53
CA GLY A 185 13.34 4.21 -13.32
C GLY A 185 13.27 4.56 -14.80
N TRP A 186 14.41 4.79 -15.44
CA TRP A 186 14.52 5.07 -16.86
C TRP A 186 15.38 4.01 -17.58
N LYS A 187 15.28 3.96 -18.90
CA LYS A 187 16.08 3.08 -19.76
C LYS A 187 16.73 3.89 -20.86
N MET A 188 17.92 3.50 -21.28
CA MET A 188 18.56 4.10 -22.44
C MET A 188 17.65 4.00 -23.69
N PRO A 189 17.45 5.11 -24.43
CA PRO A 189 16.68 5.09 -25.67
C PRO A 189 17.23 4.06 -26.66
N SER A 190 16.34 3.34 -27.35
CA SER A 190 16.71 2.21 -28.22
C SER A 190 17.71 2.58 -29.32
N MET A 191 17.72 3.83 -29.78
CA MET A 191 18.71 4.35 -30.75
C MET A 191 20.17 4.16 -30.28
N TYR A 192 20.43 4.21 -28.96
CA TYR A 192 21.75 3.97 -28.40
C TYR A 192 22.11 2.48 -28.29
N GLN A 193 21.12 1.57 -28.35
CA GLN A 193 21.37 0.12 -28.34
C GLN A 193 22.00 -0.37 -29.66
N TYR A 194 21.88 0.42 -30.74
CA TYR A 194 22.47 0.13 -32.05
C TYR A 194 23.75 0.94 -32.31
N ALA A 195 24.22 1.74 -31.36
CA ALA A 195 25.47 2.46 -31.49
C ALA A 195 26.65 1.46 -31.45
N PRO A 196 27.62 1.56 -32.38
CA PRO A 196 28.75 0.62 -32.43
C PRO A 196 29.66 0.69 -31.19
N PHE A 197 29.58 1.78 -30.41
CA PHE A 197 30.24 1.95 -29.14
C PHE A 197 29.29 2.60 -28.13
N PHE A 198 29.26 2.07 -26.91
CA PHE A 198 28.57 2.71 -25.79
C PHE A 198 29.50 3.77 -25.19
N ASP A 199 29.07 5.02 -25.21
CA ASP A 199 29.76 6.11 -24.51
C ASP A 199 29.08 6.33 -23.14
N PRO A 200 29.78 6.08 -22.02
CA PRO A 200 29.25 6.34 -20.68
C PRO A 200 28.86 7.79 -20.44
N GLU A 201 29.37 8.75 -21.23
CA GLU A 201 28.99 10.15 -21.14
C GLU A 201 27.54 10.38 -21.59
N ASN A 202 27.06 9.63 -22.60
CA ASN A 202 25.67 9.69 -23.06
C ASN A 202 24.70 9.22 -21.97
N GLU A 203 25.01 8.12 -21.28
CA GLU A 203 24.20 7.62 -20.16
C GLU A 203 24.07 8.68 -19.06
N ARG A 204 25.18 9.31 -18.67
CA ARG A 204 25.19 10.39 -17.67
C ARG A 204 24.42 11.62 -18.13
N GLU A 205 24.45 11.96 -19.41
CA GLU A 205 23.67 13.07 -19.97
C GLU A 205 22.18 12.78 -19.94
N VAL A 206 21.76 11.60 -20.39
CA VAL A 206 20.35 11.16 -20.32
C VAL A 206 19.88 11.13 -18.87
N GLY A 207 20.65 10.54 -17.94
CA GLY A 207 20.30 10.50 -16.52
C GLY A 207 20.16 11.87 -15.87
N ARG A 208 21.02 12.84 -16.24
CA ARG A 208 20.89 14.24 -15.79
C ARG A 208 19.61 14.87 -16.33
N SER A 209 19.32 14.69 -17.62
CA SER A 209 18.09 15.20 -18.25
C SER A 209 16.84 14.63 -17.58
N VAL A 210 16.81 13.32 -17.31
CA VAL A 210 15.70 12.66 -16.60
C VAL A 210 15.54 13.19 -15.17
N THR A 211 16.65 13.40 -14.44
CA THR A 211 16.58 14.01 -13.11
C THR A 211 15.98 15.42 -13.14
N VAL A 212 16.34 16.24 -14.13
CA VAL A 212 15.76 17.58 -14.32
C VAL A 212 14.25 17.48 -14.62
N MET A 213 13.85 16.59 -15.54
CA MET A 213 12.43 16.38 -15.85
C MET A 213 11.62 15.92 -14.64
N LEU A 214 12.19 15.05 -13.80
CA LEU A 214 11.55 14.63 -12.55
C LEU A 214 11.42 15.79 -11.56
N ASP A 215 12.45 16.62 -11.41
CA ASP A 215 12.41 17.79 -10.51
C ASP A 215 11.38 18.83 -10.97
N ASP A 216 11.36 19.14 -12.26
CA ASP A 216 10.39 20.05 -12.88
C ASP A 216 8.94 19.57 -12.65
N MET A 217 8.70 18.26 -12.84
CA MET A 217 7.38 17.64 -12.61
C MET A 217 6.96 17.73 -11.14
N LEU A 218 7.89 17.66 -10.19
CA LEU A 218 7.63 17.75 -8.75
C LEU A 218 7.51 19.20 -8.26
N MET A 219 7.94 20.19 -9.04
CA MET A 219 7.95 21.60 -8.64
C MET A 219 6.58 22.14 -8.22
N PRO A 220 5.45 21.87 -8.94
CA PRO A 220 4.13 22.30 -8.50
C PRO A 220 3.72 21.70 -7.15
N TRP A 221 4.15 20.46 -6.87
CA TRP A 221 3.84 19.75 -5.62
C TRP A 221 4.65 20.29 -4.44
N ARG A 222 5.91 20.65 -4.65
CA ARG A 222 6.74 21.34 -3.65
C ARG A 222 6.13 22.67 -3.22
N HIS A 223 5.53 23.42 -4.15
CA HIS A 223 4.80 24.65 -3.82
C HIS A 223 3.51 24.36 -3.04
N LYS A 224 2.80 23.28 -3.38
CA LYS A 224 1.57 22.86 -2.68
C LYS A 224 1.85 22.32 -1.27
N PHE A 225 2.99 21.70 -1.05
CA PHE A 225 3.42 21.08 0.21
C PHE A 225 4.82 21.57 0.64
N PRO A 226 4.95 22.84 1.07
CA PRO A 226 6.24 23.46 1.34
C PRO A 226 6.99 22.88 2.56
N SER A 227 6.27 22.17 3.44
CA SER A 227 6.80 21.44 4.60
C SER A 227 7.49 20.13 4.23
N VAL A 228 7.20 19.57 3.05
CA VAL A 228 7.70 18.25 2.64
C VAL A 228 9.06 18.40 1.97
N SER A 229 10.09 17.81 2.57
CA SER A 229 11.41 17.68 1.94
C SER A 229 11.37 16.61 0.86
N VAL A 230 11.47 17.00 -0.41
CA VAL A 230 11.42 16.09 -1.55
C VAL A 230 12.83 15.74 -2.05
N ALA A 231 13.14 14.45 -2.13
CA ALA A 231 14.38 13.91 -2.66
C ALA A 231 14.11 13.14 -3.98
N PRO A 232 14.29 13.77 -5.15
CA PRO A 232 14.11 13.11 -6.44
C PRO A 232 15.33 12.24 -6.78
N GLU A 233 15.09 11.02 -7.25
CA GLU A 233 16.14 10.11 -7.69
C GLU A 233 15.71 9.37 -8.96
N ALA A 234 16.49 9.57 -10.03
CA ALA A 234 16.33 8.84 -11.28
C ALA A 234 17.43 7.78 -11.43
N PHE A 235 17.04 6.54 -11.75
CA PHE A 235 17.97 5.42 -11.90
C PHE A 235 17.82 4.75 -13.25
N GLU A 236 18.93 4.33 -13.85
CA GLU A 236 18.88 3.43 -14.99
C GLU A 236 18.49 2.02 -14.52
N GLY A 237 17.53 1.40 -15.20
CA GLY A 237 17.15 0.01 -15.01
C GLY A 237 15.69 -0.21 -14.61
N PRO A 238 15.34 -1.44 -14.18
CA PRO A 238 13.96 -1.78 -13.83
C PRO A 238 13.48 -1.06 -12.56
N ALA A 239 12.46 -0.20 -12.69
CA ALA A 239 11.91 0.58 -11.57
C ALA A 239 11.47 -0.27 -10.37
N GLY A 240 10.91 -1.46 -10.61
CA GLY A 240 10.48 -2.37 -9.55
C GLY A 240 11.62 -2.83 -8.64
N GLU A 241 12.81 -3.10 -9.18
CA GLU A 241 13.96 -3.52 -8.36
C GLU A 241 14.47 -2.36 -7.49
N GLN A 242 14.54 -1.15 -8.07
CA GLN A 242 15.01 0.02 -7.35
C GLN A 242 14.03 0.41 -6.22
N LEU A 243 12.72 0.34 -6.47
CA LEU A 243 11.73 0.59 -5.43
C LEU A 243 11.79 -0.45 -4.31
N VAL A 244 12.02 -1.73 -4.61
CA VAL A 244 12.19 -2.76 -3.58
C VAL A 244 13.43 -2.50 -2.73
N ARG A 245 14.53 -2.04 -3.33
CA ARG A 245 15.74 -1.64 -2.59
C ARG A 245 15.48 -0.41 -1.71
N ALA A 246 14.82 0.62 -2.25
CA ALA A 246 14.46 1.82 -1.50
C ALA A 246 13.48 1.51 -0.35
N ALA A 247 12.57 0.54 -0.54
CA ALA A 247 11.61 0.11 0.46
C ALA A 247 12.24 -0.46 1.75
N ALA A 248 13.53 -0.83 1.74
CA ALA A 248 14.20 -1.38 2.93
C ALA A 248 14.32 -0.37 4.08
N ARG A 249 14.23 0.93 3.80
CA ARG A 249 14.32 2.02 4.79
C ARG A 249 13.04 2.84 4.90
N ALA A 250 12.03 2.52 4.09
CA ALA A 250 10.80 3.28 4.00
C ALA A 250 9.83 2.92 5.12
N ASP A 251 9.13 3.92 5.63
CA ASP A 251 7.96 3.72 6.50
C ASP A 251 6.72 3.34 5.69
N LEU A 252 6.69 3.78 4.43
CA LEU A 252 5.63 3.51 3.46
C LEU A 252 6.19 3.62 2.04
N VAL A 253 5.80 2.68 1.18
CA VAL A 253 6.01 2.77 -0.27
C VAL A 253 4.69 3.11 -0.95
N VAL A 254 4.67 4.12 -1.81
CA VAL A 254 3.49 4.53 -2.57
C VAL A 254 3.70 4.21 -4.04
N VAL A 255 2.78 3.47 -4.65
CA VAL A 255 2.78 3.13 -6.08
C VAL A 255 1.39 3.30 -6.68
N GLY A 256 1.34 3.64 -7.96
CA GLY A 256 0.11 3.67 -8.74
C GLY A 256 -0.31 2.30 -9.25
N ARG A 257 -1.61 2.11 -9.47
CA ARG A 257 -2.15 1.09 -10.39
C ARG A 257 -3.14 1.75 -11.35
N HIS A 258 -3.09 1.36 -12.62
CA HIS A 258 -4.08 1.83 -13.59
C HIS A 258 -5.44 1.14 -13.39
N LEU A 259 -6.50 1.88 -13.67
CA LEU A 259 -7.88 1.38 -13.73
C LEU A 259 -8.21 0.70 -15.06
N ARG A 260 -7.30 0.73 -16.04
CA ARG A 260 -7.50 0.17 -17.38
C ARG A 260 -7.96 -1.29 -17.34
N ARG A 261 -9.21 -1.50 -17.79
CA ARG A 261 -9.78 -2.82 -18.06
C ARG A 261 -9.24 -3.33 -19.40
N SER A 262 -8.15 -4.09 -19.38
CA SER A 262 -7.78 -4.90 -20.55
C SER A 262 -8.75 -6.07 -20.69
N PRO A 263 -9.13 -6.50 -21.90
CA PRO A 263 -9.90 -7.73 -22.12
C PRO A 263 -9.20 -9.00 -21.59
N LEU A 264 -7.90 -8.93 -21.25
CA LEU A 264 -7.12 -10.00 -20.65
C LEU A 264 -7.01 -9.92 -19.11
N GLY A 265 -7.82 -9.07 -18.46
CA GLY A 265 -7.87 -8.93 -17.00
C GLY A 265 -7.19 -7.68 -16.47
N VAL A 266 -7.18 -7.53 -15.14
CA VAL A 266 -6.64 -6.35 -14.46
C VAL A 266 -5.16 -6.57 -14.16
N HIS A 267 -4.30 -5.75 -14.78
CA HIS A 267 -2.87 -5.75 -14.53
C HIS A 267 -2.52 -4.70 -13.49
N LEU A 268 -1.92 -5.14 -12.38
CA LEU A 268 -1.38 -4.27 -11.33
C LEU A 268 -0.19 -3.41 -11.82
N GLY A 269 0.34 -3.69 -13.01
CA GLY A 269 1.62 -3.17 -13.49
C GLY A 269 2.79 -3.98 -12.93
N SER A 270 3.87 -4.11 -13.69
CA SER A 270 5.06 -4.89 -13.27
C SER A 270 5.74 -4.29 -12.04
N VAL A 271 5.71 -2.97 -11.91
CA VAL A 271 6.32 -2.23 -10.80
C VAL A 271 5.57 -2.46 -9.49
N ALA A 272 4.26 -2.19 -9.44
CA ALA A 272 3.48 -2.43 -8.24
C ALA A 272 3.45 -3.92 -7.88
N HIS A 273 3.43 -4.82 -8.86
CA HIS A 273 3.57 -6.26 -8.60
C HIS A 273 4.91 -6.58 -7.90
N ALA A 274 6.05 -6.11 -8.44
CA ALA A 274 7.36 -6.36 -7.83
C ALA A 274 7.45 -5.80 -6.39
N VAL A 275 7.00 -4.56 -6.18
CA VAL A 275 7.01 -3.92 -4.86
C VAL A 275 6.13 -4.67 -3.88
N LEU A 276 4.89 -4.98 -4.25
CA LEU A 276 3.97 -5.69 -3.36
C LEU A 276 4.43 -7.10 -3.01
N HIS A 277 5.25 -7.73 -3.85
CA HIS A 277 5.83 -9.04 -3.56
C HIS A 277 7.12 -8.91 -2.73
N HIS A 278 7.97 -7.91 -2.94
CA HIS A 278 9.32 -7.94 -2.36
C HIS A 278 9.62 -6.84 -1.32
N ALA A 279 8.79 -5.79 -1.20
CA ALA A 279 9.01 -4.71 -0.24
C ALA A 279 8.73 -5.16 1.21
N VAL A 280 9.64 -4.87 2.14
CA VAL A 280 9.43 -5.17 3.56
C VAL A 280 8.48 -4.17 4.21
N ALA A 281 8.59 -2.90 3.81
CA ALA A 281 7.71 -1.82 4.25
C ALA A 281 6.24 -2.03 3.83
N PRO A 282 5.28 -1.42 4.54
CA PRO A 282 3.92 -1.26 4.07
C PRO A 282 3.89 -0.63 2.67
N VAL A 283 2.95 -1.07 1.82
CA VAL A 283 2.82 -0.55 0.46
C VAL A 283 1.41 -0.02 0.23
N ALA A 284 1.29 1.28 -0.05
CA ALA A 284 0.08 1.92 -0.51
C ALA A 284 -0.02 1.84 -2.05
N VAL A 285 -1.13 1.29 -2.53
CA VAL A 285 -1.46 1.19 -3.95
C VAL A 285 -2.63 2.12 -4.24
N ILE A 286 -2.40 3.06 -5.15
CA ILE A 286 -3.35 4.12 -5.49
C ILE A 286 -3.90 3.88 -6.89
N ALA A 287 -5.21 3.72 -7.01
CA ALA A 287 -5.87 3.59 -8.29
C ALA A 287 -5.92 4.93 -9.03
N HIS A 288 -5.52 4.93 -10.31
CA HIS A 288 -5.57 6.10 -11.18
C HIS A 288 -5.94 5.71 -12.63
N ASP A 289 -6.27 6.72 -13.43
CA ASP A 289 -6.62 6.57 -14.84
C ASP A 289 -5.38 6.28 -15.71
#